data_AF-A0A7S1NSB7-F1
#
_entry.id   AF-A0A7S1NSB7-F1
#
_cell.length_a   1.000
_cell.length_b   1.000
_cell.length_c   1.000
_cell.angle_alpha   90.00
_cell.angle_beta   90.00
_cell.angle_gamma   90.00
#
_symmetry.space_group_name_H-M   'P 1'
#
loop_
_entity.id
_entity.type
_entity.pdbx_description
1 polymer ?
#
loop_
_entity_poly.entity_id
_entity_poly.type
_entity_poly.pdbx_seq_one_letter_code
_entity_poly.pdbx_strand_id
1 'polypeptide(L)'
;TANATELDFIDAGFYGGVTQGGAPGYTSGGEVRQGAVRRVKGRPLVAMLKDLGRTHVDFWSLDVEGHEIEVLQAVDWDALTFTAILVEDNSINTRQLDFILTSQGYPKQQQLSLDSLYVRRDVSFPWRPWLHSKHKVWTAGMDQWLTSFVLERKAEILDILGSTCPPK
;
A
#
# COMPACT_ATOMS: atom_id res chain seq x y z
N THR A 1 -20.42 13.76 -3.17
CA THR A 1 -19.55 13.74 -1.99
C THR A 1 -19.85 12.48 -1.21
N ALA A 2 -18.89 11.56 -1.07
CA ALA A 2 -19.06 10.45 -0.14
C ALA A 2 -19.01 11.02 1.28
N ASN A 3 -20.03 10.75 2.09
CA ASN A 3 -20.10 11.24 3.46
C ASN A 3 -18.97 10.62 4.30
N ALA A 4 -18.38 11.42 5.19
CA ALA A 4 -17.43 10.90 6.15
C ALA A 4 -18.17 9.97 7.13
N THR A 5 -17.62 8.78 7.35
CA THR A 5 -18.15 7.81 8.31
C THR A 5 -17.43 7.98 9.63
N GLU A 6 -18.15 7.98 10.75
CA GLU A 6 -17.53 7.93 12.07
C GLU A 6 -17.10 6.50 12.38
N LEU A 7 -15.85 6.35 12.81
CA LEU A 7 -15.21 5.08 13.13
C LEU A 7 -14.60 5.18 14.52
N ASP A 8 -14.64 4.07 15.26
CA ASP A 8 -13.94 3.96 16.52
C ASP A 8 -12.50 3.48 16.24
N PHE A 9 -11.53 4.23 16.74
CA PHE A 9 -10.09 3.98 16.57
C PHE A 9 -9.45 3.77 17.95
N ILE A 10 -8.71 2.68 18.12
CA ILE A 10 -7.94 2.41 19.34
C ILE A 10 -6.59 3.12 19.22
N ASP A 11 -6.30 4.02 20.14
CA ASP A 11 -4.99 4.66 20.27
C ASP A 11 -4.07 3.78 21.13
N ALA A 12 -3.32 2.89 20.47
CA ALA A 12 -2.37 1.95 21.08
C ALA A 12 -0.97 2.05 20.44
N GLY A 13 -0.60 3.24 19.96
CA GLY A 13 0.67 3.46 19.27
C GLY A 13 0.76 2.66 17.97
N PHE A 14 1.85 1.89 17.79
CA PHE A 14 2.07 1.05 16.60
C PHE A 14 0.94 0.04 16.38
N TYR A 15 0.29 -0.43 17.45
CA TYR A 15 -0.78 -1.43 17.38
C TYR A 15 -2.19 -0.81 17.45
N GLY A 16 -2.31 0.48 17.15
CA GLY A 16 -3.61 1.15 17.07
C GLY A 16 -4.33 0.83 15.76
N GLY A 17 -5.66 0.96 15.74
CA GLY A 17 -6.42 0.58 14.54
C GLY A 17 -7.91 0.85 14.64
N VAL A 18 -8.60 0.67 13.51
CA VAL A 18 -10.06 0.74 13.42
C VAL A 18 -10.65 -0.55 13.98
N THR A 19 -11.66 -0.47 14.84
CA THR A 19 -12.19 -1.66 15.56
C THR A 19 -13.24 -2.45 14.78
N GLN A 20 -13.73 -1.92 13.66
CA GLN A 20 -14.86 -2.46 12.91
C GLN A 20 -14.41 -3.03 11.56
N GLY A 21 -14.87 -4.25 11.24
CA GLY A 21 -14.78 -4.83 9.89
C GLY A 21 -13.49 -5.57 9.53
N GLY A 22 -12.80 -6.15 10.51
CA GLY A 22 -11.52 -6.86 10.29
C GLY A 22 -11.66 -8.36 10.17
N ALA A 23 -10.66 -8.97 9.54
CA ALA A 23 -10.53 -10.42 9.50
C ALA A 23 -10.60 -11.01 10.94
N PRO A 24 -11.25 -12.18 11.14
CA PRO A 24 -11.32 -12.83 12.44
C PRO A 24 -9.91 -13.05 12.99
N GLY A 25 -9.57 -12.35 14.07
CA GLY A 25 -8.21 -12.35 14.62
C GLY A 25 -7.58 -10.97 14.78
N TYR A 26 -7.92 -9.99 13.93
CA TYR A 26 -7.28 -8.67 13.97
C TYR A 26 -8.07 -7.59 14.72
N THR A 27 -9.40 -7.73 14.83
CA THR A 27 -10.22 -6.91 15.75
C THR A 27 -11.17 -7.70 16.64
N SER A 28 -11.11 -9.03 16.58
CA SER A 28 -11.91 -9.93 17.43
C SER A 28 -11.14 -11.12 18.02
N GLY A 29 -9.81 -11.16 17.87
CA GLY A 29 -8.99 -12.28 18.36
C GLY A 29 -7.59 -11.96 18.91
N GLY A 30 -7.07 -10.75 18.73
CA GLY A 30 -6.07 -10.19 19.63
C GLY A 30 -6.79 -9.56 20.82
N GLU A 31 -6.25 -9.69 22.03
CA GLU A 31 -6.71 -8.91 23.19
C GLU A 31 -7.11 -7.50 22.75
N VAL A 32 -8.22 -6.95 23.26
CA VAL A 32 -8.45 -5.50 23.17
C VAL A 32 -7.23 -4.86 23.86
N ARG A 33 -6.18 -4.54 23.09
CA ARG A 33 -4.91 -4.11 23.65
C ARG A 33 -5.15 -2.71 24.19
N GLN A 34 -4.86 -2.53 25.48
CA GLN A 34 -5.25 -1.36 26.26
C GLN A 34 -4.84 -0.07 25.54
N GLY A 35 -5.84 0.69 25.09
CA GLY A 35 -5.66 1.95 24.38
C GLY A 35 -6.93 2.78 24.47
N ALA A 36 -6.81 4.11 24.38
CA ALA A 36 -7.97 4.98 24.43
C ALA A 36 -8.76 4.86 23.11
N VAL A 37 -10.05 4.57 23.20
CA VAL A 37 -10.92 4.59 22.02
C VAL A 37 -11.28 6.05 21.72
N ARG A 38 -11.01 6.49 20.49
CA ARG A 38 -11.38 7.81 19.99
C ARG A 38 -12.23 7.68 18.74
N ARG A 39 -13.20 8.58 18.60
CA ARG A 39 -14.03 8.67 17.39
C ARG A 39 -13.32 9.50 16.32
N VAL A 40 -13.11 8.90 15.16
CA VAL A 40 -12.45 9.55 14.01
C VAL A 40 -13.36 9.54 12.80
N LYS A 41 -13.16 10.50 11.89
CA LYS A 41 -13.87 10.54 10.61
C LYS A 41 -13.04 9.82 9.56
N GLY A 42 -13.56 8.72 9.03
CA GLY A 42 -13.04 8.03 7.85
C GLY A 42 -13.63 8.59 6.57
N ARG A 43 -12.83 8.60 5.50
CA ARG A 43 -13.28 8.92 4.14
C ARG A 43 -12.71 7.87 3.17
N PRO A 44 -13.48 7.44 2.16
CA PRO A 44 -12.94 6.53 1.14
C PRO A 44 -11.79 7.19 0.36
N LEU A 45 -10.71 6.44 0.14
CA LEU A 45 -9.55 6.88 -0.65
C LEU A 45 -9.99 7.41 -2.03
N VAL A 46 -10.90 6.70 -2.69
CA VAL A 46 -11.45 7.09 -4.01
C VAL A 46 -12.09 8.47 -3.99
N ALA A 47 -12.82 8.81 -2.92
CA ALA A 47 -13.44 10.12 -2.79
C ALA A 47 -12.40 11.22 -2.62
N MET A 48 -11.34 10.95 -1.86
CA MET A 48 -10.24 11.90 -1.65
C MET A 48 -9.45 12.15 -2.94
N LEU A 49 -9.13 11.10 -3.71
CA LEU A 49 -8.45 11.23 -4.99
C LEU A 49 -9.32 11.94 -6.03
N LYS A 50 -10.62 11.65 -6.06
CA LYS A 50 -11.58 12.33 -6.94
C LYS A 50 -11.68 13.82 -6.65
N ASP A 51 -11.73 14.23 -5.38
CA ASP A 51 -11.74 15.63 -4.99
C ASP A 51 -10.46 16.37 -5.45
N LEU A 52 -9.34 15.67 -5.54
CA LEU A 52 -8.07 16.18 -6.07
C LEU A 52 -7.98 16.11 -7.60
N GLY A 53 -9.01 15.61 -8.29
CA GLY A 53 -8.99 15.38 -9.74
C GLY A 53 -7.95 14.34 -10.17
N ARG A 54 -7.58 13.41 -9.29
CA ARG A 54 -6.57 12.37 -9.54
C ARG A 54 -7.24 11.03 -9.78
N THR A 55 -6.84 10.39 -10.87
CA THR A 55 -7.27 9.03 -11.26
C THR A 55 -6.10 8.05 -11.35
N HIS A 56 -4.87 8.55 -11.18
CA HIS A 56 -3.65 7.75 -11.20
C HIS A 56 -2.78 8.03 -9.96
N VAL A 57 -2.22 6.96 -9.40
CA VAL A 57 -1.26 6.99 -8.30
C VAL A 57 -0.04 6.15 -8.69
N ASP A 58 1.15 6.74 -8.70
CA ASP A 58 2.36 6.01 -9.11
C ASP A 58 2.73 4.89 -8.13
N PHE A 59 2.51 5.11 -6.84
CA PHE A 59 2.86 4.14 -5.79
C PHE A 59 1.85 4.17 -4.65
N TRP A 60 1.33 2.99 -4.31
CA TRP A 60 0.44 2.82 -3.16
C TRP A 60 1.01 1.79 -2.20
N SER A 61 1.35 2.24 -0.99
CA SER A 61 1.66 1.37 0.15
C SER A 61 0.37 1.12 0.93
N LEU A 62 -0.04 -0.14 1.06
CA LEU A 62 -1.24 -0.57 1.74
C LEU A 62 -0.86 -1.41 2.96
N ASP A 63 -1.07 -0.80 4.13
CA ASP A 63 -0.82 -1.36 5.45
C ASP A 63 -1.96 -0.84 6.33
N VAL A 64 -2.93 -1.71 6.61
CA VAL A 64 -4.15 -1.36 7.36
C VAL A 64 -4.45 -2.40 8.42
N GLU A 65 -3.41 -3.08 8.92
CA GLU A 65 -3.47 -4.02 10.04
C GLU A 65 -4.53 -5.11 9.81
N GLY A 66 -4.42 -5.84 8.69
CA GLY A 66 -5.24 -7.04 8.41
C GLY A 66 -6.58 -6.77 7.70
N HIS A 67 -6.76 -5.55 7.18
CA HIS A 67 -7.94 -5.13 6.42
C HIS A 67 -7.64 -4.89 4.92
N GLU A 68 -6.50 -5.37 4.43
CA GLU A 68 -5.99 -5.04 3.10
C GLU A 68 -6.95 -5.57 2.02
N ILE A 69 -7.53 -6.76 2.22
CA ILE A 69 -8.46 -7.38 1.28
C ILE A 69 -9.74 -6.56 1.16
N GLU A 70 -10.32 -6.11 2.27
CA GLU A 70 -11.52 -5.28 2.31
C GLU A 70 -11.28 -3.94 1.62
N VAL A 71 -10.11 -3.34 1.84
CA VAL A 71 -9.73 -2.10 1.16
C VAL A 71 -9.61 -2.31 -0.35
N LEU A 72 -8.93 -3.37 -0.80
CA LEU A 72 -8.77 -3.69 -2.22
C LEU A 72 -10.10 -4.02 -2.92
N GLN A 73 -11.05 -4.66 -2.21
CA GLN A 73 -12.38 -4.93 -2.72
C GLN A 73 -13.24 -3.67 -2.88
N ALA A 74 -12.96 -2.62 -2.10
CA ALA A 74 -13.67 -1.35 -2.18
C ALA A 74 -13.11 -0.39 -3.24
N VAL A 75 -11.98 -0.73 -3.88
CA VAL A 75 -11.39 0.09 -4.95
C VAL A 75 -12.25 -0.01 -6.22
N ASP A 76 -12.56 1.15 -6.79
CA ASP A 76 -13.10 1.27 -8.13
C ASP A 76 -11.95 1.21 -9.16
N TRP A 77 -11.63 -0.01 -9.60
CA TRP A 77 -10.50 -0.31 -10.50
C TRP A 77 -10.70 0.24 -11.92
N ASP A 78 -11.93 0.62 -12.29
CA ASP A 78 -12.22 1.27 -13.57
C ASP A 78 -11.93 2.79 -13.49
N ALA A 79 -12.12 3.40 -12.31
CA ALA A 79 -11.89 4.82 -12.10
C ALA A 79 -10.48 5.16 -11.62
N LEU A 80 -9.79 4.22 -10.96
CA LEU A 80 -8.46 4.41 -10.39
C LEU A 80 -7.44 3.43 -10.96
N THR A 81 -6.25 3.94 -11.22
CA THR A 81 -5.12 3.14 -11.65
C THR A 81 -3.89 3.40 -10.78
N PHE A 82 -3.10 2.36 -10.60
CA PHE A 82 -1.85 2.40 -9.85
C PHE A 82 -0.71 1.96 -10.76
N THR A 83 0.52 2.43 -10.55
CA THR A 83 1.69 1.86 -11.22
C THR A 83 2.24 0.68 -10.42
N ALA A 84 2.43 0.87 -9.12
CA ALA A 84 2.85 -0.18 -8.19
C ALA A 84 2.06 -0.14 -6.88
N ILE A 85 1.80 -1.33 -6.33
CA ILE A 85 1.09 -1.53 -5.07
C ILE A 85 1.96 -2.43 -4.18
N LEU A 86 2.34 -1.93 -3.02
CA LEU A 86 3.00 -2.70 -1.96
C LEU A 86 1.95 -3.00 -0.89
N VAL A 87 1.73 -4.27 -0.57
CA VAL A 87 0.70 -4.69 0.38
C VAL A 87 1.35 -5.49 1.49
N GLU A 88 1.12 -5.11 2.75
CA GLU A 88 1.47 -5.95 3.89
C GLU A 88 0.64 -7.24 3.82
N ASP A 89 1.29 -8.40 3.80
CA ASP A 89 0.62 -9.69 3.57
C ASP A 89 0.91 -10.75 4.64
N ASN A 90 1.66 -10.39 5.68
CA ASN A 90 2.07 -11.28 6.77
C ASN A 90 0.90 -11.89 7.56
N SER A 91 -0.23 -11.20 7.61
CA SER A 91 -1.39 -11.55 8.44
C SER A 91 -2.63 -12.00 7.67
N ILE A 92 -2.57 -12.03 6.32
CA ILE A 92 -3.74 -12.25 5.47
C ILE A 92 -3.57 -13.43 4.51
N ASN A 93 -4.67 -13.80 3.85
CA ASN A 93 -4.66 -14.87 2.86
C ASN A 93 -4.00 -14.40 1.55
N THR A 94 -2.71 -14.69 1.41
CA THR A 94 -1.90 -14.34 0.24
C THR A 94 -2.46 -14.87 -1.07
N ARG A 95 -3.12 -16.04 -1.10
CA ARG A 95 -3.74 -16.55 -2.34
C ARG A 95 -4.93 -15.72 -2.78
N GLN A 96 -5.74 -15.26 -1.82
CA GLN A 96 -6.87 -14.39 -2.10
C GLN A 96 -6.39 -13.02 -2.57
N LEU A 97 -5.35 -12.48 -1.92
CA LEU A 97 -4.69 -11.24 -2.33
C LEU A 97 -4.17 -11.33 -3.77
N ASP A 98 -3.41 -12.38 -4.08
CA ASP A 98 -2.85 -12.65 -5.40
C ASP A 98 -3.94 -12.72 -6.47
N PHE A 99 -5.05 -13.41 -6.15
CA PHE A 99 -6.18 -13.53 -7.05
C PHE A 99 -6.83 -12.16 -7.33
N ILE A 100 -7.12 -11.38 -6.30
CA ILE A 100 -7.72 -10.04 -6.43
C ILE A 100 -6.83 -9.18 -7.33
N LEU A 101 -5.57 -8.99 -6.96
CA LEU A 101 -4.69 -8.06 -7.69
C LEU A 101 -4.37 -8.53 -9.11
N THR A 102 -4.13 -9.82 -9.31
CA THR A 102 -3.87 -10.36 -10.65
C THR A 102 -5.09 -10.21 -11.56
N SER A 103 -6.30 -10.37 -11.02
CA SER A 103 -7.56 -10.18 -11.77
C SER A 103 -7.75 -8.73 -12.24
N GLN A 104 -7.20 -7.77 -11.49
CA GLN A 104 -7.23 -6.34 -11.84
C GLN A 104 -6.03 -5.90 -12.71
N GLY A 105 -5.19 -6.84 -13.18
CA GLY A 105 -4.06 -6.54 -14.04
C GLY A 105 -2.75 -6.21 -13.33
N TYR A 106 -2.64 -6.54 -12.03
CA TYR A 106 -1.46 -6.32 -11.21
C TYR A 106 -0.86 -7.67 -10.78
N PRO A 107 -0.09 -8.36 -11.65
CA PRO A 107 0.63 -9.57 -11.22
C PRO A 107 1.64 -9.25 -10.11
N LYS A 108 1.83 -10.21 -9.19
CA LYS A 108 2.89 -10.14 -8.19
C LYS A 108 4.24 -10.11 -8.88
N GLN A 109 5.05 -9.10 -8.57
CA GLN A 109 6.42 -8.99 -9.05
C GLN A 109 7.42 -9.56 -8.06
N GLN A 110 7.21 -9.33 -6.76
CA GLN A 110 8.15 -9.75 -5.73
C GLN A 110 7.42 -10.03 -4.40
N GLN A 111 7.83 -11.10 -3.73
CA GLN A 111 7.51 -11.36 -2.33
C GLN A 111 8.65 -10.82 -1.45
N LEU A 112 8.31 -10.01 -0.45
CA LEU A 112 9.20 -9.54 0.63
C LEU A 112 8.90 -10.30 1.92
N SER A 113 9.62 -9.96 3.01
CA SER A 113 9.48 -10.63 4.31
C SER A 113 8.10 -10.46 4.94
N LEU A 114 7.49 -9.29 4.81
CA LEU A 114 6.17 -8.96 5.38
C LEU A 114 5.19 -8.39 4.35
N ASP A 115 5.68 -8.14 3.12
CA ASP A 115 4.92 -7.46 2.07
C ASP A 115 5.00 -8.22 0.75
N SER A 116 4.04 -7.95 -0.13
CA SER A 116 4.10 -8.29 -1.54
C SER A 116 4.01 -7.06 -2.43
N LEU A 117 4.87 -7.01 -3.45
CA LEU A 117 4.87 -5.99 -4.49
C LEU A 117 4.14 -6.48 -5.75
N TYR A 118 3.19 -5.67 -6.21
CA TYR A 118 2.42 -5.89 -7.43
C TYR A 118 2.60 -4.69 -8.36
N VAL A 119 2.73 -4.96 -9.66
CA VAL A 119 2.95 -3.91 -10.66
C VAL A 119 1.99 -4.11 -11.82
N ARG A 120 1.44 -3.01 -12.33
CA ARG A 120 0.52 -3.02 -13.46
C ARG A 120 1.16 -3.66 -14.69
N ARG A 121 0.46 -4.58 -15.34
CA ARG A 121 1.00 -5.43 -16.42
C ARG A 121 1.55 -4.67 -17.62
N ASP A 122 1.02 -3.50 -17.93
CA ASP A 122 1.42 -2.66 -19.06
C ASP A 122 2.62 -1.74 -18.75
N VAL A 123 3.10 -1.72 -17.51
CA VAL A 123 4.28 -0.97 -17.11
C VAL A 123 5.51 -1.78 -17.47
N SER A 124 6.21 -1.35 -18.51
CA SER A 124 7.56 -1.81 -18.80
C SER A 124 8.56 -0.91 -18.08
N PHE A 125 9.37 -1.51 -17.20
CA PHE A 125 10.57 -0.82 -16.74
C PHE A 125 11.58 -0.88 -17.88
N PRO A 126 12.09 0.26 -18.39
CA PRO A 126 13.18 0.21 -19.35
C PRO A 126 14.34 -0.51 -18.68
N TRP A 127 14.81 -1.59 -19.31
CA TRP A 127 16.00 -2.29 -18.86
C TRP A 127 17.15 -1.28 -18.74
N ARG A 128 17.65 -1.05 -17.51
CA ARG A 128 18.76 -0.13 -17.24
C ARG A 128 20.05 -0.95 -17.03
N PRO A 129 20.87 -1.15 -18.08
CA PRO A 129 22.08 -1.99 -18.00
C PRO A 129 23.07 -1.55 -16.92
N TRP A 130 23.09 -0.25 -16.59
CA TRP A 130 24.09 0.31 -15.68
C TRP A 130 23.83 0.05 -14.19
N LEU A 131 22.68 -0.53 -13.82
CA LEU A 131 22.40 -0.93 -12.44
C LEU A 131 23.08 -2.26 -12.05
N HIS A 132 23.59 -3.03 -13.02
CA HIS A 132 24.28 -4.31 -12.79
C HIS A 132 25.80 -4.17 -12.68
N SER A 133 26.37 -2.97 -12.86
CA SER A 133 27.82 -2.79 -12.96
C SER A 133 28.55 -2.58 -11.63
N LYS A 134 27.84 -2.61 -10.49
CA LYS A 134 28.48 -2.70 -9.17
C LYS A 134 27.74 -3.71 -8.31
N HIS A 135 28.49 -4.60 -7.66
CA HIS A 135 28.06 -5.70 -6.80
C HIS A 135 27.85 -7.06 -7.50
N LYS A 136 28.98 -7.67 -7.90
CA LYS A 136 29.15 -9.13 -7.76
C LYS A 136 29.11 -9.47 -6.25
N VAL A 137 27.95 -9.82 -5.71
CA VAL A 137 27.84 -10.55 -4.44
C VAL A 137 26.73 -11.60 -4.59
N TRP A 138 27.08 -12.82 -4.20
CA TRP A 138 26.29 -14.04 -4.27
C TRP A 138 24.90 -13.93 -3.60
N THR A 139 23.87 -14.50 -4.25
CA THR A 139 22.62 -15.15 -3.76
C THR A 139 22.00 -14.85 -2.39
N ALA A 140 22.26 -13.70 -1.76
CA ALA A 140 21.63 -13.30 -0.49
C ALA A 140 21.35 -11.79 -0.41
N GLY A 141 21.27 -11.09 -1.54
CA GLY A 141 21.33 -9.63 -1.61
C GLY A 141 20.20 -8.94 -2.37
N MET A 142 19.08 -9.60 -2.65
CA MET A 142 17.93 -8.94 -3.30
C MET A 142 17.09 -8.11 -2.32
N ASP A 143 17.37 -8.23 -1.01
CA ASP A 143 16.78 -7.40 0.05
C ASP A 143 17.35 -5.97 0.07
N GLN A 144 18.59 -5.74 -0.38
CA GLN A 144 19.15 -4.39 -0.44
C GLN A 144 18.60 -3.57 -1.61
N TRP A 145 18.17 -4.20 -2.72
CA TRP A 145 17.61 -3.48 -3.86
C TRP A 145 16.20 -2.94 -3.60
N LEU A 146 15.33 -3.65 -2.87
CA LEU A 146 14.03 -3.11 -2.46
C LEU A 146 14.12 -2.18 -1.27
N THR A 147 15.07 -2.38 -0.36
CA THR A 147 15.35 -1.40 0.69
C THR A 147 15.86 -0.10 0.06
N SER A 148 16.77 -0.15 -0.92
CA SER A 148 17.16 1.01 -1.72
C SER A 148 16.05 1.49 -2.65
N PHE A 149 15.23 0.65 -3.29
CA PHE A 149 14.17 1.12 -4.18
C PHE A 149 13.03 1.78 -3.39
N VAL A 150 12.59 1.22 -2.26
CA VAL A 150 11.55 1.79 -1.39
C VAL A 150 12.09 2.97 -0.56
N LEU A 151 13.37 2.98 -0.12
CA LEU A 151 13.97 4.12 0.60
C LEU A 151 14.53 5.21 -0.33
N GLU A 152 15.22 4.87 -1.42
CA GLU A 152 15.69 5.82 -2.44
C GLU A 152 14.55 6.35 -3.31
N ARG A 153 13.45 5.59 -3.56
CA ARG A 153 12.23 6.18 -4.13
C ARG A 153 11.40 6.94 -3.11
N LYS A 154 11.47 6.66 -1.80
CA LYS A 154 10.95 7.62 -0.80
C LYS A 154 11.68 8.95 -0.91
N ALA A 155 13.00 8.95 -1.11
CA ALA A 155 13.80 10.16 -1.29
C ALA A 155 13.60 10.83 -2.68
N GLU A 156 13.59 10.08 -3.78
CA GLU A 156 13.34 10.61 -5.14
C GLU A 156 11.89 11.07 -5.33
N ILE A 157 10.89 10.40 -4.72
CA ILE A 157 9.50 10.86 -4.74
C ILE A 157 9.34 12.12 -3.88
N LEU A 158 10.05 12.26 -2.76
CA LEU A 158 10.09 13.52 -2.01
C LEU A 158 10.78 14.66 -2.79
N ASP A 159 11.78 14.36 -3.62
CA ASP A 159 12.48 15.35 -4.46
C ASP A 159 11.65 15.76 -5.70
N ILE A 160 10.86 14.83 -6.26
CA ILE A 160 9.88 15.09 -7.33
C ILE A 160 8.63 15.82 -6.79
N LEU A 161 8.21 15.54 -5.56
CA LEU A 161 7.11 16.26 -4.88
C LEU A 161 7.55 17.63 -4.32
N GLY A 162 8.85 17.84 -4.10
CA GLY A 162 9.44 19.15 -3.76
C GLY A 162 9.60 20.09 -4.95
N SER A 163 9.54 19.59 -6.19
CA SER A 163 9.86 20.35 -7.41
C SER A 163 8.66 20.69 -8.30
N THR A 164 7.42 20.42 -7.87
CA THR A 164 6.19 20.73 -8.62
C THR A 164 5.18 21.61 -7.89
N CYS A 165 5.65 22.48 -6.97
CA CYS A 165 4.87 23.64 -6.53
C CYS A 165 5.35 24.90 -7.28
N PRO A 166 4.57 25.46 -8.22
CA PRO A 166 4.94 26.76 -8.81
C PRO A 166 4.81 27.86 -7.74
N PRO A 167 5.71 28.85 -7.70
CA PRO A 167 5.55 29.99 -6.82
C PRO A 167 4.28 30.78 -7.18
N LYS A 168 3.63 31.33 -6.15
CA LYS A 168 2.49 32.25 -6.27
C LYS A 168 2.87 33.53 -7.00
#